data_AF-A0A7C2YB64-F1
#
_entry.id   AF-A0A7C2YB64-F1
#
_cell.length_a   1.000
_cell.length_b   1.000
_cell.length_c   1.000
_cell.angle_alpha   90.00
_cell.angle_beta   90.00
_cell.angle_gamma   90.00
#
_symmetry.space_group_name_H-M   'P 1'
#
loop_
_entity.id
_entity.type
_entity.pdbx_description
1 polymer ?
#
loop_
_entity_poly.entity_id
_entity_poly.type
_entity_poly.pdbx_seq_one_letter_code
_entity_poly.pdbx_strand_id
1 'polypeptide(L)'
;MILPSSVDVQDEFVAPLKKQSDTQTLDLLQQYGYTLRHPGDVVEFLSRYSSLLEILEEAPRQIHRHFGDGMSGLVLEAVKDPEAEDDEELILFIQTVLPIDQALQKLDRLDDMWWLEAGSCTQGNLGMNLEFV
;
A
#
# COMPACT_ATOMS: atom_id res chain seq x y z
N MET A 1 25.23 -58.34 -14.67
CA MET A 1 25.61 -56.92 -14.60
C MET A 1 24.30 -56.16 -14.41
N ILE A 2 23.93 -55.87 -13.16
CA ILE A 2 22.70 -55.14 -12.82
C ILE A 2 23.15 -53.88 -12.09
N LEU A 3 22.89 -52.72 -12.69
CA LEU A 3 23.02 -51.42 -12.04
C LEU A 3 21.68 -51.11 -11.37
N PRO A 4 21.64 -50.72 -10.08
CA PRO A 4 20.41 -50.28 -9.46
C PRO A 4 20.02 -48.85 -9.87
N SER A 5 18.71 -48.68 -9.82
CA SER A 5 17.87 -47.53 -10.12
C SER A 5 18.09 -46.32 -9.21
N SER A 6 17.63 -45.17 -9.72
CA SER A 6 17.24 -43.92 -9.06
C SER A 6 17.98 -43.52 -7.79
N VAL A 7 18.84 -42.52 -7.95
CA VAL A 7 19.07 -41.52 -6.90
C VAL A 7 18.23 -40.31 -7.27
N ASP A 8 17.00 -40.31 -6.74
CA ASP A 8 16.17 -39.12 -6.59
C ASP A 8 16.62 -38.47 -5.28
N VAL A 9 17.38 -37.39 -5.36
CA VAL A 9 17.61 -36.48 -4.23
C VAL A 9 17.89 -35.08 -4.75
N GLN A 10 16.95 -34.22 -4.38
CA GLN A 10 17.17 -32.91 -3.75
C GLN A 10 17.69 -31.81 -4.68
N ASP A 11 16.94 -30.70 -4.82
CA ASP A 11 16.98 -29.71 -3.74
C ASP A 11 15.89 -28.62 -3.89
N GLU A 12 15.29 -28.30 -2.76
CA GLU A 12 14.12 -27.45 -2.55
C GLU A 12 14.54 -25.96 -2.49
N PHE A 13 15.31 -25.49 -3.47
CA PHE A 13 15.80 -24.10 -3.52
C PHE A 13 14.83 -23.16 -4.22
N VAL A 14 13.63 -22.97 -3.66
CA VAL A 14 12.82 -21.79 -4.00
C VAL A 14 12.26 -21.16 -2.72
N ALA A 15 13.07 -20.28 -2.11
CA ALA A 15 12.69 -18.99 -1.50
C ALA A 15 13.49 -18.65 -0.22
N PRO A 16 14.61 -17.91 -0.37
CA PRO A 16 15.01 -16.96 0.67
C PRO A 16 14.81 -15.48 0.27
N LEU A 17 14.55 -15.19 -1.01
CA LEU A 17 14.64 -13.80 -1.52
C LEU A 17 13.37 -12.95 -1.34
N LYS A 18 12.17 -13.54 -1.35
CA LYS A 18 10.91 -12.77 -1.15
C LYS A 18 10.76 -12.26 0.30
N LYS A 19 10.97 -13.13 1.30
CA LYS A 19 10.70 -12.84 2.71
C LYS A 19 11.47 -11.63 3.28
N GLN A 20 12.70 -11.40 2.81
CA GLN A 20 13.52 -10.27 3.28
C GLN A 20 13.02 -8.94 2.72
N SER A 21 12.63 -8.90 1.45
CA SER A 21 12.10 -7.70 0.79
C SER A 21 10.72 -7.33 1.32
N ASP A 22 9.90 -8.33 1.65
CA ASP A 22 8.58 -8.15 2.25
C ASP A 22 8.68 -7.50 3.64
N THR A 23 9.60 -8.00 4.47
CA THR A 23 9.82 -7.46 5.82
C THR A 23 10.35 -6.02 5.76
N GLN A 24 11.28 -5.74 4.84
CA GLN A 24 11.80 -4.39 4.63
C GLN A 24 10.71 -3.40 4.18
N THR A 25 9.81 -3.85 3.31
CA THR A 25 8.69 -3.02 2.83
C THR A 25 7.74 -2.71 3.98
N LEU A 26 7.40 -3.69 4.83
CA LEU A 26 6.59 -3.48 6.03
C LEU A 26 7.22 -2.46 6.97
N ASP A 27 8.49 -2.65 7.31
CA ASP A 27 9.22 -1.76 8.22
C ASP A 27 9.26 -0.32 7.69
N LEU A 28 9.46 -0.16 6.38
CA LEU A 28 9.49 1.15 5.72
C LEU A 28 8.13 1.86 5.80
N LEU A 29 7.03 1.15 5.48
CA LEU A 29 5.69 1.72 5.56
C LEU A 29 5.31 2.11 7.00
N GLN A 30 5.69 1.29 7.97
CA GLN A 30 5.51 1.62 9.38
C GLN A 30 6.33 2.84 9.80
N GLN A 31 7.56 2.98 9.28
CA GLN A 31 8.39 4.17 9.51
C GLN A 31 7.76 5.44 8.91
N TYR A 32 7.06 5.33 7.79
CA TYR A 32 6.27 6.43 7.21
C TYR A 32 4.99 6.74 8.00
N GLY A 33 4.62 5.89 8.97
CA GLY A 33 3.47 6.09 9.85
C GLY A 33 2.19 5.38 9.39
N TYR A 34 2.28 4.43 8.45
CA TYR A 34 1.12 3.66 8.00
C TYR A 34 0.78 2.52 8.96
N THR A 35 -0.52 2.37 9.20
CA THR A 35 -1.10 1.11 9.69
C THR A 35 -1.57 0.29 8.49
N LEU A 36 -1.30 -1.00 8.47
CA LEU A 36 -1.60 -1.86 7.32
C LEU A 36 -2.76 -2.80 7.65
N ARG A 37 -3.83 -2.78 6.86
CA ARG A 37 -4.86 -3.82 6.84
C ARG A 37 -4.38 -4.93 5.93
N HIS A 38 -4.48 -6.16 6.42
CA HIS A 38 -3.99 -7.34 5.71
C HIS A 38 -2.57 -7.14 5.16
N PRO A 39 -1.54 -6.99 6.01
CA PRO A 39 -0.20 -6.56 5.59
C PRO A 39 0.43 -7.41 4.48
N GLY A 40 0.09 -8.71 4.42
CA GLY A 40 0.53 -9.60 3.34
C GLY A 40 0.04 -9.16 1.96
N ASP A 41 -1.23 -8.76 1.87
CA ASP A 41 -1.85 -8.33 0.61
C ASP A 41 -1.27 -7.00 0.15
N VAL A 42 -1.07 -6.05 1.08
CA VAL A 42 -0.43 -4.76 0.78
C VAL A 42 1.01 -4.94 0.27
N VAL A 43 1.79 -5.81 0.89
CA VAL A 43 3.17 -6.08 0.45
C VAL A 43 3.19 -6.80 -0.89
N GLU A 44 2.32 -7.79 -1.09
CA GLU A 44 2.18 -8.48 -2.37
C GLU A 44 1.79 -7.49 -3.49
N PHE A 45 0.91 -6.54 -3.21
CA PHE A 45 0.56 -5.46 -4.12
C PHE A 45 1.75 -4.58 -4.47
N LEU A 46 2.44 -4.04 -3.45
CA LEU A 46 3.59 -3.16 -3.66
C LEU A 46 4.79 -3.86 -4.31
N SER A 47 4.89 -5.19 -4.21
CA SER A 47 5.89 -5.97 -4.94
C SER A 47 5.67 -5.96 -6.46
N ARG A 48 4.41 -5.81 -6.90
CA ARG A 48 4.03 -5.66 -8.31
C ARG A 48 4.11 -4.22 -8.79
N TYR A 49 3.79 -3.27 -7.90
CA TYR A 49 3.72 -1.84 -8.20
C TYR A 49 4.70 -1.02 -7.34
N SER A 50 5.99 -1.35 -7.43
CA SER A 50 7.03 -0.74 -6.59
C SER A 50 7.19 0.78 -6.78
N SER A 51 6.75 1.32 -7.93
CA SER A 51 6.68 2.76 -8.17
C SER A 51 5.76 3.50 -7.19
N LEU A 52 4.81 2.80 -6.56
CA LEU A 52 3.94 3.40 -5.54
C LEU A 52 4.68 3.71 -4.23
N LEU A 53 5.86 3.15 -3.99
CA LEU A 53 6.63 3.46 -2.78
C LEU A 53 7.06 4.93 -2.73
N GLU A 54 7.38 5.54 -3.87
CA GLU A 54 7.80 6.95 -3.94
C GLU A 54 6.66 7.89 -3.52
N ILE A 55 5.43 7.62 -3.98
CA ILE A 55 4.27 8.43 -3.61
C ILE A 55 3.85 8.15 -2.16
N LEU A 56 3.98 6.91 -1.68
CA LEU A 56 3.68 6.55 -0.29
C LEU A 56 4.69 7.15 0.70
N GLU A 57 5.93 7.39 0.29
CA GLU A 57 6.92 8.14 1.08
C GLU A 57 6.53 9.62 1.20
N GLU A 58 6.03 10.23 0.14
CA GLU A 58 5.64 11.64 0.13
C GLU A 58 4.30 11.90 0.83
N ALA A 59 3.32 11.00 0.67
CA ALA A 59 1.93 11.23 1.06
C ALA A 59 1.76 11.68 2.53
N PRO A 60 2.44 11.11 3.55
CA PRO A 60 2.24 11.51 4.93
C PRO A 60 2.52 12.99 5.17
N ARG A 61 3.55 13.54 4.52
CA ARG A 61 3.91 14.95 4.61
C ARG A 61 2.84 15.84 3.98
N GLN A 62 2.34 15.47 2.81
CA GLN A 62 1.33 16.24 2.09
C GLN A 62 -0.01 16.18 2.82
N ILE A 63 -0.44 14.99 3.24
CA ILE A 63 -1.67 14.82 4.01
C ILE A 63 -1.59 15.62 5.32
N HIS A 64 -0.49 15.51 6.07
CA HIS A 64 -0.34 16.24 7.33
C HIS A 64 -0.37 17.77 7.12
N ARG A 65 0.20 18.29 6.02
CA ARG A 65 0.13 19.71 5.69
C ARG A 65 -1.30 20.22 5.50
N HIS A 66 -2.22 19.37 5.04
CA HIS A 66 -3.62 19.73 4.77
C HIS A 66 -4.53 19.42 5.97
N PHE A 67 -4.36 18.27 6.62
CA PHE A 67 -5.22 17.83 7.71
C PHE A 67 -4.74 18.29 9.09
N GLY A 68 -3.43 18.47 9.28
CA GLY A 68 -2.83 18.85 10.56
C GLY A 68 -3.25 17.91 11.68
N ASP A 69 -3.60 18.49 12.84
CA ASP A 69 -4.08 17.76 14.02
C ASP A 69 -5.48 17.13 13.84
N GLY A 70 -6.15 17.39 12.72
CA GLY A 70 -7.43 16.75 12.38
C GLY A 70 -7.29 15.31 11.88
N MET A 71 -6.07 14.87 11.58
CA MET A 71 -5.76 13.49 11.19
C MET A 71 -5.39 12.66 12.42
N SER A 72 -5.98 11.48 12.55
CA SER A 72 -5.67 10.52 13.61
C SER A 72 -4.75 9.37 13.16
N GLY A 73 -4.63 9.13 11.85
CA GLY A 73 -3.79 8.07 11.31
C GLY A 73 -3.88 7.93 9.80
N LEU A 74 -3.01 7.07 9.25
CA LEU A 74 -3.01 6.66 7.85
C LEU A 74 -3.09 5.14 7.79
N VAL A 75 -4.01 4.62 6.98
CA VAL A 75 -4.21 3.18 6.81
C VAL A 75 -4.04 2.81 5.33
N LEU A 76 -3.32 1.73 5.06
CA LEU A 76 -3.25 1.13 3.73
C LEU A 76 -3.99 -0.20 3.70
N GLU A 77 -4.72 -0.43 2.61
CA GLU A 77 -5.47 -1.67 2.36
C GLU A 77 -5.43 -2.00 0.87
N ALA A 78 -5.04 -3.22 0.53
CA ALA A 78 -5.20 -3.73 -0.82
C ALA A 78 -6.63 -4.31 -0.94
N VAL A 79 -7.41 -3.77 -1.87
CA VAL A 79 -8.80 -4.16 -2.10
C VAL A 79 -8.88 -4.85 -3.45
N LYS A 80 -9.50 -6.03 -3.48
CA LYS A 80 -9.78 -6.79 -4.71
C LYS A 80 -11.25 -6.67 -5.06
N ASP A 81 -11.55 -6.43 -6.33
CA ASP A 81 -12.92 -6.49 -6.81
C ASP A 81 -13.38 -7.97 -6.86
N PRO A 82 -14.41 -8.36 -6.09
CA PRO A 82 -14.93 -9.72 -6.14
C PRO A 82 -15.54 -10.11 -7.51
N GLU A 83 -15.89 -9.13 -8.35
CA GLU A 83 -16.43 -9.35 -9.70
C GLU A 83 -15.33 -9.41 -10.77
N ALA A 84 -14.11 -8.97 -10.46
CA ALA A 84 -12.96 -9.00 -11.36
C ALA A 84 -11.67 -9.39 -10.60
N GLU A 85 -11.29 -10.68 -10.66
CA GLU A 85 -10.16 -11.23 -9.90
C GLU A 85 -8.80 -10.55 -10.18
N ASP A 86 -8.66 -9.89 -11.33
CA ASP A 86 -7.45 -9.17 -11.75
C ASP A 86 -7.50 -7.67 -11.41
N ASP A 87 -8.63 -7.15 -10.91
CA ASP A 87 -8.79 -5.74 -10.56
C ASP A 87 -8.54 -5.56 -9.06
N GLU A 88 -7.37 -5.02 -8.76
CA GLU A 88 -6.91 -4.80 -7.39
C GLU A 88 -6.37 -3.37 -7.28
N GLU A 89 -6.75 -2.70 -6.21
CA GLU A 89 -6.36 -1.32 -5.94
C GLU A 89 -5.80 -1.21 -4.52
N LEU A 90 -4.75 -0.41 -4.36
CA LEU A 90 -4.29 -0.01 -3.04
C LEU A 90 -5.06 1.25 -2.62
N ILE A 91 -5.69 1.23 -1.46
CA ILE A 91 -6.40 2.39 -0.92
C ILE A 91 -5.63 2.94 0.28
N LEU A 92 -5.32 4.24 0.23
CA LEU A 92 -4.86 5.02 1.37
C LEU A 92 -6.06 5.68 2.04
N PHE A 93 -6.35 5.28 3.27
CA PHE A 93 -7.35 5.92 4.12
C PHE A 93 -6.70 6.94 5.05
N ILE A 94 -7.18 8.18 4.96
CA ILE A 94 -6.86 9.23 5.92
C ILE A 94 -7.88 9.14 7.05
N GLN A 95 -7.45 8.65 8.21
CA GLN A 95 -8.31 8.62 9.39
C GLN A 95 -8.42 10.03 9.98
N THR A 96 -9.65 10.49 10.22
CA THR A 96 -9.92 11.83 10.70
C THR A 96 -11.07 11.88 11.70
N VAL A 97 -10.95 12.80 12.66
CA VAL A 97 -11.99 13.15 13.64
C VAL A 97 -12.71 14.46 13.28
N LEU A 98 -12.38 15.03 12.11
CA LEU A 98 -13.00 16.26 11.64
C LEU A 98 -14.46 16.01 11.24
N PRO A 99 -15.33 17.03 11.37
CA PRO A 99 -16.66 16.97 10.77
C PRO A 99 -16.57 16.70 9.27
N ILE A 100 -17.51 15.92 8.74
CA ILE A 100 -17.55 15.46 7.33
C ILE A 100 -17.29 16.61 6.35
N ASP A 101 -18.00 17.73 6.47
CA ASP A 101 -17.85 18.87 5.56
C ASP A 101 -16.43 19.47 5.59
N GLN A 102 -15.78 19.47 6.76
CA GLN A 102 -14.41 19.96 6.89
C GLN A 102 -13.38 18.96 6.35
N ALA A 103 -13.60 17.67 6.56
CA ALA A 103 -12.76 16.61 6.05
C ALA A 103 -12.80 16.57 4.51
N LEU A 104 -13.99 16.64 3.92
CA LEU A 104 -14.19 16.71 2.47
C LEU A 104 -13.52 17.94 1.87
N GLN A 105 -13.74 19.14 2.44
CA GLN A 105 -13.07 20.35 1.95
C GLN A 105 -11.53 20.26 2.02
N LYS A 106 -10.98 19.53 3.00
CA LYS A 106 -9.53 19.33 3.10
C LYS A 106 -9.03 18.30 2.10
N LEU A 107 -9.81 17.24 1.86
CA LEU A 107 -9.52 16.26 0.82
C LEU A 107 -9.52 16.93 -0.55
N ASP A 108 -10.56 17.69 -0.92
CA ASP A 108 -10.64 18.42 -2.19
C ASP A 108 -9.40 19.31 -2.40
N ARG A 109 -8.96 20.02 -1.35
CA ARG A 109 -7.76 20.86 -1.42
C ARG A 109 -6.48 20.05 -1.55
N LEU A 110 -6.38 18.89 -0.90
CA LEU A 110 -5.23 17.99 -1.03
C LEU A 110 -5.18 17.46 -2.48
N ASP A 111 -6.35 17.15 -3.03
CA ASP A 111 -6.48 16.65 -4.39
C ASP A 111 -6.00 17.69 -5.41
N ASP A 112 -6.56 18.89 -5.33
CA ASP A 112 -6.21 20.01 -6.23
C ASP A 112 -4.74 20.41 -6.15
N MET A 113 -4.12 20.32 -4.96
CA MET A 113 -2.77 20.82 -4.71
C MET A 113 -1.66 19.81 -4.95
N TRP A 114 -1.96 18.51 -4.86
CA TRP A 114 -0.93 17.47 -4.93
C TRP A 114 -1.43 16.19 -5.60
N TRP A 115 -2.60 15.67 -5.21
CA TRP A 115 -3.02 14.33 -5.68
C TRP A 115 -3.28 14.28 -7.19
N LEU A 116 -3.83 15.34 -7.80
CA LEU A 116 -4.10 15.34 -9.25
C LEU A 116 -2.81 15.19 -10.08
N GLU A 117 -1.70 15.76 -9.62
CA GLU A 117 -0.41 15.64 -10.29
C GLU A 117 0.29 14.32 -9.90
N ALA A 118 0.40 14.03 -8.60
CA ALA A 118 1.12 12.86 -8.10
C ALA A 118 0.40 11.53 -8.42
N GLY A 119 -0.93 11.51 -8.27
CA GLY A 119 -1.80 10.37 -8.55
C GLY A 119 -1.84 10.00 -10.03
N SER A 120 -1.56 10.93 -10.95
CA SER A 120 -1.49 10.61 -12.38
C SER A 120 -0.39 9.58 -12.71
N CYS A 121 0.64 9.47 -11.87
CA CYS A 121 1.73 8.51 -12.00
C CYS A 121 1.38 7.10 -11.47
N THR A 122 0.25 6.93 -10.77
CA THR A 122 -0.13 5.65 -10.14
C THR A 122 -0.83 4.68 -11.10
N GLN A 123 -1.16 5.15 -12.32
CA GLN A 123 -1.94 4.39 -13.32
C GLN A 123 -3.30 3.90 -12.79
N GLY A 124 -3.85 4.54 -11.75
CA GLY A 124 -5.12 4.14 -11.13
C GLY A 124 -5.00 3.02 -10.10
N ASN A 125 -3.79 2.55 -9.77
CA ASN A 125 -3.57 1.46 -8.82
C ASN A 125 -3.52 1.92 -7.35
N LEU A 126 -3.59 3.24 -7.11
CA LEU A 126 -3.60 3.83 -5.79
C LEU A 126 -4.69 4.90 -5.71
N GLY A 127 -5.62 4.70 -4.79
CA GLY A 127 -6.69 5.62 -4.43
C GLY A 127 -6.48 6.24 -3.06
N MET A 128 -7.13 7.38 -2.83
CA MET A 128 -7.14 8.08 -1.53
C MET A 128 -8.57 8.28 -1.07
N ASN A 129 -8.86 7.95 0.19
CA ASN A 129 -10.19 8.10 0.77
C ASN A 129 -10.13 8.56 2.24
N LEU A 130 -11.25 9.05 2.75
CA LEU A 130 -11.42 9.39 4.15
C LEU A 130 -11.97 8.22 4.94
N GLU A 131 -11.51 8.10 6.18
CA GLU A 131 -12.12 7.23 7.17
C GLU A 131 -12.43 8.03 8.44
N PHE A 132 -13.68 7.98 8.90
CA PHE A 132 -14.11 8.70 10.10
C PHE A 132 -14.03 7.77 11.31
N VAL A 133 -13.28 8.19 12.34
CA VAL A 133 -13.01 7.40 13.55
C VAL A 133 -13.45 8.08 14.84
#